data_AF-A0A8T7JLR3-F1
#
_entry.id   AF-A0A8T7JLR3-F1
#
_cell.length_a   1.000
_cell.length_b   1.000
_cell.length_c   1.000
_cell.angle_alpha   90.00
_cell.angle_beta   90.00
_cell.angle_gamma   90.00
#
_symmetry.space_group_name_H-M   'P 1'
#
loop_
_entity.id
_entity.type
_entity.pdbx_description
1 polymer ?
#
loop_
_entity_poly.entity_id
_entity_poly.type
_entity_poly.pdbx_seq_one_letter_code
_entity_poly.pdbx_strand_id
1 'polypeptide(L)'
;MTKQGLRAKAWVFIAGLSCASFSFAMSSTPSTQVTASADPITEFQTSWAGKALNYQRQMDSDTPLADNNILGSHNSYNSQTYRNATRYLDPQQKHSIYDQLRIGARFIELDAHWTAHTHGWPWEWGTDLLLCHSGIGVDVGDLHLGCSLTDRFVKDGVAEVARWLNENPSEVIILYFEDHTDGHHQQLLNILNNKLAGKIYASNGCQSIPNTLTKNQVRAAGKQVVLWKDGGCSSHSGMKNLAFTGLGDINRIWEDRTSIGAIGAFFTNGSVKRIEANDVSQAFMNGGNIVNLDNLTYNDGRMAAGVWSWDVNEPNNWGGNQDCAVQWGNGRWDDANCSNQHFFACRHIQTGEWQISTYSDVWSDGHNACSLLGDYEFSAPTNSQQNQALKNSKGGITHVWLNASDANQEGNWVLP
;
A
#
# COMPACT_ATOMS: atom_id res chain seq x y z
N MET A 1 -21.44 64.58 64.29
CA MET A 1 -20.32 65.13 63.49
C MET A 1 -20.69 65.07 62.03
N THR A 2 -20.69 66.23 61.38
CA THR A 2 -20.77 66.55 59.93
C THR A 2 -19.91 65.61 59.06
N LYS A 3 -20.14 65.33 57.76
CA LYS A 3 -20.77 66.06 56.63
C LYS A 3 -20.82 65.17 55.37
N GLN A 4 -21.79 65.44 54.48
CA GLN A 4 -21.78 65.39 52.99
C GLN A 4 -21.58 64.02 52.27
N GLY A 5 -22.26 63.68 51.17
CA GLY A 5 -22.70 64.56 50.08
C GLY A 5 -23.91 64.10 49.24
N LEU A 6 -24.20 64.99 48.29
CA LEU A 6 -25.38 65.25 47.45
C LEU A 6 -25.72 64.15 46.41
N ARG A 7 -27.02 63.84 46.16
CA ARG A 7 -27.94 64.34 45.06
C ARG A 7 -27.48 63.96 43.64
N ALA A 8 -28.32 63.58 42.66
CA ALA A 8 -29.77 63.60 42.47
C ALA A 8 -30.19 62.63 41.34
N LYS A 9 -31.48 62.25 41.33
CA LYS A 9 -32.22 61.67 40.21
C LYS A 9 -32.55 62.75 39.17
N ALA A 10 -32.56 62.42 37.89
CA ALA A 10 -33.43 63.07 36.90
C ALA A 10 -33.73 62.16 35.71
N TRP A 11 -34.97 62.25 35.24
CA TRP A 11 -35.63 61.38 34.27
C TRP A 11 -35.47 61.86 32.82
N VAL A 12 -35.44 60.87 31.92
CA VAL A 12 -35.91 60.76 30.53
C VAL A 12 -36.39 62.03 29.80
N PHE A 13 -35.81 62.24 28.61
CA PHE A 13 -36.50 62.74 27.42
C PHE A 13 -36.11 61.88 26.21
N ILE A 14 -37.09 61.28 25.55
CA ILE A 14 -36.93 60.53 24.29
C ILE A 14 -37.07 61.53 23.15
N ALA A 15 -36.03 61.67 22.33
CA ALA A 15 -36.10 62.32 21.02
C ALA A 15 -35.77 61.25 19.96
N GLY A 16 -36.77 60.92 19.14
CA GLY A 16 -36.59 60.03 17.99
C GLY A 16 -35.79 60.73 16.89
N LEU A 17 -34.67 60.12 16.51
CA LEU A 17 -33.94 60.47 15.29
C LEU A 17 -33.96 59.24 14.37
N SER A 18 -34.67 59.36 13.26
CA SER A 18 -34.65 58.44 12.14
C SER A 18 -33.30 58.50 11.43
N CYS A 19 -32.48 57.46 11.58
CA CYS A 19 -31.24 57.29 10.83
C CYS A 19 -31.50 56.33 9.66
N ALA A 20 -31.40 56.85 8.44
CA ALA A 20 -31.47 56.06 7.21
C ALA A 20 -30.26 55.11 7.13
N SER A 21 -30.52 53.82 7.05
CA SER A 21 -29.51 52.79 6.88
C SER A 21 -29.03 52.79 5.43
N PHE A 22 -27.83 53.32 5.18
CA PHE A 22 -27.11 53.03 3.93
C PHE A 22 -26.49 51.64 4.03
N SER A 23 -27.15 50.64 3.45
CA SER A 23 -26.55 49.33 3.21
C SER A 23 -25.52 49.44 2.09
N PHE A 24 -24.24 49.54 2.44
CA PHE A 24 -23.16 49.22 1.49
C PHE A 24 -23.15 47.71 1.27
N ALA A 25 -23.62 47.25 0.12
CA ALA A 25 -23.40 45.89 -0.34
C ALA A 25 -21.91 45.72 -0.65
N MET A 26 -21.15 45.17 0.31
CA MET A 26 -19.81 44.66 0.07
C MET A 26 -19.95 43.38 -0.78
N SER A 27 -19.86 43.51 -2.09
CA SER A 27 -19.68 42.38 -3.00
C SER A 27 -18.29 41.80 -2.76
N SER A 28 -18.17 40.84 -1.83
CA SER A 28 -17.01 39.96 -1.77
C SER A 28 -17.12 38.98 -2.94
N THR A 29 -16.43 39.26 -4.03
CA THR A 29 -16.03 38.22 -4.98
C THR A 29 -15.33 37.11 -4.18
N PRO A 30 -15.68 35.83 -4.38
CA PRO A 30 -14.90 34.75 -3.78
C PRO A 30 -13.49 34.87 -4.35
N SER A 31 -12.51 35.18 -3.49
CA SER A 31 -11.12 34.96 -3.87
C SER A 31 -11.01 33.48 -4.20
N THR A 32 -10.70 33.17 -5.45
CA THR A 32 -10.24 31.84 -5.85
C THR A 32 -9.11 31.47 -4.89
N GLN A 33 -9.38 30.57 -3.95
CA GLN A 33 -8.32 29.93 -3.21
C GLN A 33 -7.46 29.24 -4.26
N VAL A 34 -6.26 29.75 -4.47
CA VAL A 34 -5.21 29.03 -5.17
C VAL A 34 -4.96 27.82 -4.29
N THR A 35 -5.63 26.70 -4.59
CA THR A 35 -5.26 25.40 -4.06
C THR A 35 -3.79 25.23 -4.40
N ALA A 36 -2.93 25.10 -3.39
CA ALA A 36 -1.54 24.72 -3.63
C ALA A 36 -1.58 23.53 -4.60
N SER A 37 -0.88 23.64 -5.74
CA SER A 37 -0.77 22.52 -6.68
C SER A 37 -0.35 21.31 -5.86
N ALA A 38 -1.19 20.28 -5.83
CA ALA A 38 -0.89 19.06 -5.12
C ALA A 38 0.47 18.53 -5.62
N ASP A 39 1.29 17.96 -4.74
CA ASP A 39 2.54 17.37 -5.22
C ASP A 39 2.23 16.22 -6.19
N PRO A 40 3.14 15.89 -7.13
CA PRO A 40 2.85 14.92 -8.18
C PRO A 40 2.42 13.52 -7.68
N ILE A 41 2.82 13.13 -6.47
CA ILE A 41 2.40 11.86 -5.88
C ILE A 41 0.96 11.95 -5.38
N THR A 42 0.56 13.07 -4.78
CA THR A 42 -0.86 13.34 -4.46
C THR A 42 -1.71 13.34 -5.72
N GLU A 43 -1.25 13.98 -6.80
CA GLU A 43 -1.94 13.93 -8.10
C GLU A 43 -2.11 12.48 -8.58
N PHE A 44 -1.04 11.68 -8.52
CA PHE A 44 -1.11 10.24 -8.84
C PHE A 44 -2.10 9.48 -7.96
N GLN A 45 -2.12 9.71 -6.64
CA GLN A 45 -3.05 9.03 -5.73
C GLN A 45 -4.51 9.31 -6.09
N THR A 46 -4.80 10.50 -6.63
CA THR A 46 -6.14 10.88 -7.11
C THR A 46 -6.43 10.51 -8.57
N SER A 47 -5.41 10.08 -9.32
CA SER A 47 -5.56 9.56 -10.68
C SER A 47 -6.30 8.22 -10.70
N TRP A 48 -6.74 7.79 -11.88
CA TRP A 48 -7.34 6.46 -12.06
C TRP A 48 -6.46 5.34 -11.49
N ALA A 49 -5.16 5.30 -11.83
CA ALA A 49 -4.29 4.21 -11.41
C ALA A 49 -4.14 4.17 -9.88
N GLY A 50 -3.96 5.33 -9.23
CA GLY A 50 -3.87 5.42 -7.78
C GLY A 50 -5.14 4.94 -7.06
N LYS A 51 -6.31 5.37 -7.54
CA LYS A 51 -7.61 4.95 -7.01
C LYS A 51 -7.88 3.46 -7.25
N ALA A 52 -7.64 2.96 -8.45
CA ALA A 52 -7.88 1.56 -8.80
C ALA A 52 -6.99 0.60 -7.99
N LEU A 53 -5.70 0.95 -7.80
CA LEU A 53 -4.82 0.21 -6.88
C LEU A 53 -5.35 0.22 -5.44
N ASN A 54 -5.94 1.33 -4.99
CA ASN A 54 -6.55 1.43 -3.67
C ASN A 54 -7.79 0.53 -3.52
N TYR A 55 -8.69 0.53 -4.50
CA TYR A 55 -9.87 -0.36 -4.50
C TYR A 55 -9.45 -1.83 -4.52
N GLN A 56 -8.47 -2.21 -5.33
CA GLN A 56 -7.92 -3.58 -5.32
C GLN A 56 -7.44 -3.99 -3.92
N ARG A 57 -6.69 -3.10 -3.24
CA ARG A 57 -6.19 -3.35 -1.87
C ARG A 57 -7.28 -3.45 -0.81
N GLN A 58 -8.45 -2.87 -1.07
CA GLN A 58 -9.61 -2.98 -0.18
C GLN A 58 -10.30 -4.33 -0.41
N MET A 59 -10.57 -4.69 -1.66
CA MET A 59 -11.30 -5.91 -2.02
C MET A 59 -10.55 -7.21 -1.68
N ASP A 60 -9.22 -7.21 -1.76
CA ASP A 60 -8.37 -8.36 -1.42
C ASP A 60 -8.02 -8.42 0.09
N SER A 61 -8.74 -7.69 0.95
CA SER A 61 -8.43 -7.58 2.39
C SER A 61 -8.61 -8.85 3.20
N ASP A 62 -9.59 -9.68 2.82
CA ASP A 62 -9.86 -11.00 3.40
C ASP A 62 -9.21 -12.13 2.63
N THR A 63 -8.52 -11.81 1.54
CA THR A 63 -7.74 -12.76 0.76
C THR A 63 -6.39 -13.00 1.43
N PRO A 64 -5.89 -14.27 1.47
CA PRO A 64 -4.57 -14.55 1.97
C PRO A 64 -3.48 -13.70 1.30
N LEU A 65 -2.45 -13.32 2.05
CA LEU A 65 -1.30 -12.58 1.52
C LEU A 65 -0.61 -13.32 0.36
N ALA A 66 -0.66 -14.66 0.38
CA ALA A 66 -0.18 -15.55 -0.68
C ALA A 66 -1.00 -15.51 -1.98
N ASP A 67 -2.12 -14.81 -2.00
CA ASP A 67 -2.95 -14.60 -3.20
C ASP A 67 -2.97 -13.14 -3.65
N ASN A 68 -2.37 -12.22 -2.88
CA ASN A 68 -2.38 -10.79 -3.19
C ASN A 68 -1.34 -10.43 -4.24
N ASN A 69 -1.66 -9.49 -5.12
CA ASN A 69 -0.70 -8.82 -6.01
C ASN A 69 -0.21 -7.53 -5.35
N ILE A 70 1.08 -7.47 -5.02
CA ILE A 70 1.71 -6.43 -4.22
C ILE A 70 2.85 -5.80 -5.03
N LEU A 71 2.78 -4.49 -5.21
CA LEU A 71 3.93 -3.72 -5.65
C LEU A 71 4.80 -3.38 -4.43
N GLY A 72 6.11 -3.52 -4.58
CA GLY A 72 7.09 -3.21 -3.55
C GLY A 72 8.22 -2.33 -4.09
N SER A 73 9.11 -1.90 -3.20
CA SER A 73 10.37 -1.28 -3.57
C SER A 73 11.58 -2.04 -3.00
N HIS A 74 12.49 -2.40 -3.90
CA HIS A 74 13.74 -3.08 -3.56
C HIS A 74 14.74 -2.07 -2.97
N ASN A 75 15.36 -2.44 -1.85
CA ASN A 75 16.30 -1.59 -1.11
C ASN A 75 15.75 -0.18 -0.89
N SER A 76 14.56 -0.11 -0.30
CA SER A 76 13.74 1.11 -0.21
C SER A 76 14.49 2.32 0.36
N TYR A 77 15.50 2.07 1.20
CA TYR A 77 16.34 3.08 1.83
C TYR A 77 17.46 3.63 0.93
N ASN A 78 17.91 2.90 -0.10
CA ASN A 78 18.99 3.31 -1.01
C ASN A 78 18.45 4.32 -2.04
N SER A 79 18.12 5.53 -1.57
CA SER A 79 17.36 6.52 -2.32
C SER A 79 18.14 7.81 -2.60
N GLN A 80 17.90 8.39 -3.78
CA GLN A 80 18.36 9.73 -4.18
C GLN A 80 17.97 10.79 -3.16
N THR A 81 16.79 10.68 -2.55
CA THR A 81 16.30 11.62 -1.52
C THR A 81 17.27 11.72 -0.34
N TYR A 82 17.98 10.63 -0.05
CA TYR A 82 18.89 10.58 1.09
C TYR A 82 20.34 10.72 0.67
N ARG A 83 20.68 10.72 -0.62
CA ARG A 83 22.06 10.76 -1.10
C ARG A 83 22.83 11.98 -0.58
N ASN A 84 24.12 11.80 -0.30
CA ASN A 84 25.07 12.89 -0.08
C ASN A 84 26.40 12.58 -0.80
N ALA A 85 27.46 13.32 -0.48
CA ALA A 85 28.77 13.14 -1.11
C ALA A 85 29.43 11.76 -0.87
N THR A 86 28.99 11.03 0.16
CA THR A 86 29.63 9.79 0.65
C THR A 86 28.68 8.62 0.77
N ARG A 87 27.36 8.82 0.72
CA ARG A 87 26.32 7.80 0.93
C ARG A 87 25.39 7.69 -0.27
N TYR A 88 24.96 6.45 -0.56
CA TYR A 88 24.05 6.10 -1.67
C TYR A 88 24.50 6.69 -3.02
N LEU A 89 25.75 6.40 -3.43
CA LEU A 89 26.36 6.96 -4.64
C LEU A 89 25.73 6.42 -5.93
N ASP A 90 25.23 5.18 -5.92
CA ASP A 90 24.35 4.60 -6.94
C ASP A 90 22.99 4.25 -6.33
N PRO A 91 22.09 5.24 -6.19
CA PRO A 91 20.80 5.03 -5.55
C PRO A 91 19.90 4.16 -6.43
N GLN A 92 19.27 3.16 -5.80
CA GLN A 92 18.27 2.30 -6.42
C GLN A 92 16.89 2.92 -6.42
N GLN A 93 16.60 3.85 -5.50
CA GLN A 93 15.32 4.55 -5.42
C GLN A 93 15.45 6.04 -5.71
N LYS A 94 14.35 6.66 -6.14
CA LYS A 94 14.27 8.12 -6.36
C LYS A 94 13.64 8.82 -5.15
N HIS A 95 12.54 8.23 -4.67
CA HIS A 95 11.67 8.83 -3.67
C HIS A 95 12.03 8.37 -2.25
N SER A 96 11.56 9.11 -1.26
CA SER A 96 11.66 8.72 0.15
C SER A 96 10.90 7.40 0.42
N ILE A 97 11.21 6.65 1.47
CA ILE A 97 10.45 5.47 1.90
C ILE A 97 8.98 5.86 2.13
N TYR A 98 8.75 7.02 2.74
CA TYR A 98 7.41 7.57 2.94
C TYR A 98 6.67 7.78 1.60
N ASP A 99 7.34 8.33 0.60
CA ASP A 99 6.76 8.58 -0.72
C ASP A 99 6.61 7.31 -1.55
N GLN A 100 7.50 6.32 -1.41
CA GLN A 100 7.34 4.99 -2.02
C GLN A 100 6.04 4.32 -1.52
N LEU A 101 5.74 4.42 -0.22
CA LEU A 101 4.48 3.96 0.36
C LEU A 101 3.26 4.77 -0.15
N ARG A 102 3.40 6.10 -0.32
CA ARG A 102 2.35 6.93 -0.95
C ARG A 102 2.07 6.56 -2.39
N ILE A 103 3.11 6.22 -3.17
CA ILE A 103 2.99 5.76 -4.56
C ILE A 103 2.26 4.41 -4.63
N GLY A 104 2.35 3.58 -3.61
CA GLY A 104 1.56 2.34 -3.52
C GLY A 104 2.36 1.10 -3.14
N ALA A 105 3.66 1.24 -2.81
CA ALA A 105 4.43 0.13 -2.28
C ALA A 105 3.75 -0.41 -1.00
N ARG A 106 3.60 -1.73 -0.90
CA ARG A 106 3.15 -2.43 0.32
C ARG A 106 4.10 -3.54 0.76
N PHE A 107 5.19 -3.71 0.02
CA PHE A 107 6.39 -4.41 0.44
C PHE A 107 7.55 -3.41 0.41
N ILE A 108 8.31 -3.30 1.49
CA ILE A 108 9.48 -2.43 1.59
C ILE A 108 10.62 -3.17 2.28
N GLU A 109 11.84 -2.86 1.88
CA GLU A 109 13.06 -3.60 2.20
C GLU A 109 14.13 -2.69 2.77
N LEU A 110 14.69 -3.12 3.90
CA LEU A 110 15.68 -2.39 4.67
C LEU A 110 16.86 -3.31 5.01
N ASP A 111 18.04 -3.00 4.49
CA ASP A 111 19.24 -3.82 4.74
C ASP A 111 19.93 -3.28 5.99
N ALA A 112 19.82 -4.02 7.08
CA ALA A 112 20.30 -3.57 8.39
C ALA A 112 21.71 -4.09 8.65
N HIS A 113 22.69 -3.20 8.66
CA HIS A 113 24.08 -3.49 8.95
C HIS A 113 24.49 -2.96 10.33
N TRP A 114 25.17 -3.77 11.13
CA TRP A 114 25.84 -3.28 12.34
C TRP A 114 27.24 -2.76 12.00
N THR A 115 27.39 -1.45 11.81
CA THR A 115 28.63 -0.89 11.24
C THR A 115 29.00 0.46 11.84
N ALA A 116 30.26 0.85 11.62
CA ALA A 116 30.79 2.12 12.08
C ALA A 116 30.12 3.34 11.41
N HIS A 117 29.97 4.43 12.16
CA HIS A 117 29.43 5.69 11.68
C HIS A 117 30.19 6.90 12.23
N THR A 118 30.09 8.01 11.49
CA THR A 118 30.65 9.33 11.84
C THR A 118 29.57 10.40 11.92
N HIS A 119 28.32 10.03 12.22
CA HIS A 119 27.24 10.99 12.49
C HIS A 119 27.56 11.84 13.71
N GLY A 120 27.25 13.14 13.61
CA GLY A 120 27.41 14.08 14.71
C GLY A 120 28.87 14.47 14.97
N TRP A 121 29.15 14.85 16.21
CA TRP A 121 30.49 15.26 16.60
C TRP A 121 31.44 14.07 16.78
N PRO A 122 32.77 14.24 16.70
CA PRO A 122 33.73 13.13 16.81
C PRO A 122 33.60 12.25 18.06
N TRP A 123 33.07 12.78 19.16
CA TRP A 123 32.82 12.00 20.39
C TRP A 123 31.51 11.19 20.38
N GLU A 124 30.67 11.38 19.35
CA GLU A 124 29.43 10.62 19.09
C GLU A 124 29.63 9.51 18.05
N TRP A 125 30.81 9.47 17.41
CA TRP A 125 31.15 8.43 16.45
C TRP A 125 31.26 7.06 17.15
N GLY A 126 30.85 6.00 16.45
CA GLY A 126 30.76 4.67 17.04
C GLY A 126 30.15 3.68 16.07
N THR A 127 29.58 2.60 16.61
CA THR A 127 28.84 1.57 15.85
C THR A 127 27.35 1.64 16.18
N ASP A 128 26.52 1.49 15.16
CA ASP A 128 25.07 1.43 15.29
C ASP A 128 24.50 0.65 14.09
N LEU A 129 23.19 0.43 14.08
CA LEU A 129 22.48 -0.15 12.95
C LEU A 129 22.26 0.89 11.86
N LEU A 130 22.93 0.72 10.73
CA LEU A 130 22.79 1.55 9.52
C LEU A 130 22.06 0.81 8.41
N LEU A 131 21.45 1.59 7.50
CA LEU A 131 20.80 1.15 6.28
C LEU A 131 21.80 1.23 5.14
N CYS A 132 22.34 0.08 4.73
CA CYS A 132 23.50 0.00 3.85
C CYS A 132 23.30 -1.04 2.75
N HIS A 133 23.66 -0.67 1.52
CA HIS A 133 23.50 -1.47 0.32
C HIS A 133 24.77 -2.25 -0.03
N SER A 134 25.43 -2.88 0.96
CA SER A 134 26.80 -3.40 0.81
C SER A 134 26.93 -4.34 -0.41
N GLY A 135 27.75 -3.96 -1.39
CA GLY A 135 27.96 -4.73 -2.63
C GLY A 135 29.26 -5.53 -2.70
N ILE A 136 30.06 -5.56 -1.62
CA ILE A 136 31.44 -6.08 -1.67
C ILE A 136 31.63 -7.33 -0.79
N GLY A 137 30.77 -7.57 0.21
CA GLY A 137 30.76 -8.82 1.00
C GLY A 137 32.08 -9.14 1.73
N VAL A 138 32.89 -8.13 2.01
CA VAL A 138 34.16 -8.25 2.73
C VAL A 138 34.11 -7.29 3.92
N ASP A 139 34.27 -7.82 5.14
CA ASP A 139 34.24 -7.01 6.36
C ASP A 139 35.65 -6.85 6.94
N VAL A 140 35.96 -5.66 7.47
CA VAL A 140 37.24 -5.35 8.13
C VAL A 140 36.97 -4.80 9.53
N GLY A 141 36.93 -5.68 10.53
CA GLY A 141 36.49 -5.32 11.88
C GLY A 141 35.01 -4.92 11.86
N ASP A 142 34.66 -3.80 12.49
CA ASP A 142 33.29 -3.26 12.51
C ASP A 142 32.91 -2.49 11.23
N LEU A 143 33.76 -2.51 10.21
CA LEU A 143 33.52 -1.85 8.93
C LEU A 143 33.07 -2.87 7.89
N HIS A 144 31.78 -2.82 7.56
CA HIS A 144 31.23 -3.55 6.42
C HIS A 144 31.60 -2.80 5.13
N LEU A 145 32.54 -3.33 4.35
CA LEU A 145 33.04 -2.63 3.16
C LEU A 145 31.93 -2.50 2.12
N GLY A 146 31.61 -1.26 1.76
CA GLY A 146 30.45 -0.91 0.93
C GLY A 146 29.45 -0.01 1.65
N CYS A 147 29.49 -0.01 2.99
CA CYS A 147 28.71 0.93 3.80
C CYS A 147 29.43 2.27 3.95
N SER A 148 28.67 3.36 3.82
CA SER A 148 29.14 4.69 4.16
C SER A 148 29.10 4.90 5.67
N LEU A 149 30.13 5.53 6.24
CA LEU A 149 30.11 6.00 7.64
C LEU A 149 28.99 7.03 7.92
N THR A 150 28.31 7.50 6.88
CA THR A 150 27.23 8.49 6.94
C THR A 150 25.89 7.93 6.45
N ASP A 151 25.81 6.62 6.19
CA ASP A 151 24.56 5.93 5.84
C ASP A 151 23.50 6.17 6.91
N ARG A 152 22.22 6.16 6.51
CA ARG A 152 21.13 6.46 7.45
C ARG A 152 21.05 5.40 8.53
N PHE A 153 20.65 5.78 9.74
CA PHE A 153 20.35 4.81 10.76
C PHE A 153 19.07 4.03 10.44
N VAL A 154 19.03 2.75 10.82
CA VAL A 154 17.81 1.93 10.76
C VAL A 154 16.66 2.60 11.53
N LYS A 155 16.95 3.23 12.68
CA LYS A 155 15.95 3.94 13.48
C LYS A 155 15.25 5.08 12.72
N ASP A 156 15.92 5.71 11.76
CA ASP A 156 15.35 6.80 10.96
C ASP A 156 14.46 6.25 9.84
N GLY A 157 14.88 5.16 9.17
CA GLY A 157 14.05 4.48 8.18
C GLY A 157 12.77 3.91 8.80
N VAL A 158 12.88 3.24 9.95
CA VAL A 158 11.71 2.70 10.67
C VAL A 158 10.79 3.81 11.19
N ALA A 159 11.34 4.94 11.67
CA ALA A 159 10.53 6.09 12.06
C ALA A 159 9.73 6.68 10.88
N GLU A 160 10.31 6.68 9.69
CA GLU A 160 9.67 7.15 8.48
C GLU A 160 8.51 6.23 8.03
N VAL A 161 8.70 4.90 8.12
CA VAL A 161 7.63 3.91 7.95
C VAL A 161 6.52 4.12 8.98
N ALA A 162 6.89 4.28 10.26
CA ALA A 162 5.93 4.49 11.34
C ALA A 162 5.06 5.74 11.13
N ARG A 163 5.66 6.84 10.67
CA ARG A 163 4.94 8.07 10.33
C ARG A 163 3.86 7.80 9.28
N TRP A 164 4.21 7.14 8.17
CA TRP A 164 3.24 6.81 7.13
C TRP A 164 2.11 5.91 7.65
N LEU A 165 2.44 4.88 8.44
CA LEU A 165 1.43 3.96 9.01
C LEU A 165 0.47 4.65 9.98
N ASN A 166 0.93 5.67 10.72
CA ASN A 166 0.07 6.46 11.61
C ASN A 166 -0.96 7.30 10.84
N GLU A 167 -0.60 7.76 9.65
CA GLU A 167 -1.47 8.53 8.77
C GLU A 167 -2.40 7.63 7.93
N ASN A 168 -2.09 6.33 7.85
CA ASN A 168 -2.81 5.34 7.03
C ASN A 168 -3.20 4.11 7.88
N PRO A 169 -4.13 4.25 8.85
CA PRO A 169 -4.43 3.21 9.84
C PRO A 169 -5.06 1.93 9.27
N SER A 170 -5.66 2.00 8.08
CA SER A 170 -6.24 0.85 7.38
C SER A 170 -5.23 0.06 6.56
N GLU A 171 -4.00 0.55 6.41
CA GLU A 171 -3.00 -0.08 5.55
C GLU A 171 -2.19 -1.12 6.32
N VAL A 172 -1.86 -2.20 5.60
CA VAL A 172 -0.99 -3.29 6.05
C VAL A 172 0.18 -3.40 5.08
N ILE A 173 1.39 -3.51 5.59
CA ILE A 173 2.60 -3.71 4.79
C ILE A 173 3.37 -4.95 5.22
N ILE A 174 4.15 -5.49 4.30
CA ILE A 174 5.25 -6.38 4.60
C ILE A 174 6.51 -5.51 4.73
N LEU A 175 7.11 -5.49 5.92
CA LEU A 175 8.38 -4.84 6.18
C LEU A 175 9.45 -5.92 6.21
N TYR A 176 10.34 -5.90 5.23
CA TYR A 176 11.44 -6.83 5.10
C TYR A 176 12.74 -6.22 5.61
N PHE A 177 13.48 -6.99 6.40
CA PHE A 177 14.86 -6.71 6.76
C PHE A 177 15.80 -7.76 6.20
N GLU A 178 16.75 -7.33 5.38
CA GLU A 178 17.94 -8.12 5.08
C GLU A 178 18.91 -7.98 6.27
N ASP A 179 19.26 -9.10 6.88
CA ASP A 179 19.94 -9.17 8.17
C ASP A 179 21.46 -9.30 8.05
N HIS A 180 22.12 -8.15 8.18
CA HIS A 180 23.57 -8.03 8.40
C HIS A 180 23.85 -7.41 9.77
N THR A 181 23.02 -7.73 10.76
CA THR A 181 23.11 -7.14 12.10
C THR A 181 24.17 -7.76 12.99
N ASP A 182 24.87 -8.80 12.53
CA ASP A 182 25.96 -9.49 13.27
C ASP A 182 25.58 -9.87 14.71
N GLY A 183 24.36 -10.37 14.89
CA GLY A 183 23.83 -10.80 16.18
C GLY A 183 23.31 -9.66 17.08
N HIS A 184 23.36 -8.40 16.63
CA HIS A 184 22.83 -7.22 17.35
C HIS A 184 21.29 -7.11 17.26
N HIS A 185 20.62 -8.26 17.40
CA HIS A 185 19.17 -8.38 17.28
C HIS A 185 18.42 -7.65 18.40
N GLN A 186 19.02 -7.50 19.59
CA GLN A 186 18.41 -6.75 20.69
C GLN A 186 18.29 -5.25 20.35
N GLN A 187 19.28 -4.69 19.66
CA GLN A 187 19.29 -3.31 19.20
C GLN A 187 18.22 -3.10 18.12
N LEU A 188 18.12 -4.02 17.15
CA LEU A 188 17.07 -3.96 16.13
C LEU A 188 15.68 -4.09 16.77
N LEU A 189 15.50 -5.03 17.70
CA LEU A 189 14.26 -5.20 18.45
C LEU A 189 13.85 -3.93 19.20
N ASN A 190 14.81 -3.24 19.83
CA ASN A 190 14.55 -1.99 20.54
C ASN A 190 14.07 -0.89 19.58
N ILE A 191 14.68 -0.78 18.40
CA ILE A 191 14.25 0.16 17.36
C ILE A 191 12.82 -0.14 16.92
N LEU A 192 12.53 -1.41 16.59
CA LEU A 192 11.20 -1.84 16.14
C LEU A 192 10.13 -1.56 17.20
N ASN A 193 10.38 -1.92 18.46
CA ASN A 193 9.45 -1.67 19.56
C ASN A 193 9.23 -0.18 19.81
N ASN A 194 10.31 0.63 19.76
CA ASN A 194 10.22 2.06 19.99
C ASN A 194 9.47 2.79 18.86
N LYS A 195 9.80 2.49 17.60
CA LYS A 195 9.32 3.25 16.44
C LYS A 195 7.99 2.77 15.93
N LEU A 196 7.77 1.45 15.85
CA LEU A 196 6.51 0.88 15.35
C LEU A 196 5.47 0.69 16.46
N ALA A 197 5.81 0.93 17.74
CA ALA A 197 4.86 1.05 18.84
C ALA A 197 3.80 -0.07 18.90
N GLY A 198 4.23 -1.32 18.71
CA GLY A 198 3.33 -2.48 18.76
C GLY A 198 2.49 -2.72 17.50
N LYS A 199 2.77 -2.07 16.36
CA LYS A 199 2.10 -2.30 15.07
C LYS A 199 2.48 -3.61 14.37
N ILE A 200 3.45 -4.37 14.89
CA ILE A 200 3.92 -5.61 14.27
C ILE A 200 3.01 -6.78 14.67
N TYR A 201 2.57 -7.54 13.67
CA TYR A 201 1.93 -8.83 13.83
C TYR A 201 2.99 -9.89 14.13
N ALA A 202 2.99 -10.36 15.37
CA ALA A 202 4.00 -11.28 15.87
C ALA A 202 3.92 -12.64 15.16
N SER A 203 5.06 -13.15 14.72
CA SER A 203 5.18 -14.50 14.18
C SER A 203 4.92 -15.58 15.23
N ASN A 204 5.08 -15.29 16.52
CA ASN A 204 4.97 -16.24 17.63
C ASN A 204 5.89 -17.46 17.50
N GLY A 205 7.00 -17.32 16.75
CA GLY A 205 8.02 -18.34 16.63
C GLY A 205 8.69 -18.38 15.26
N CYS A 206 9.54 -19.38 15.08
CA CYS A 206 10.28 -19.61 13.84
C CYS A 206 9.33 -20.18 12.76
N GLN A 207 8.67 -19.32 12.00
CA GLN A 207 7.84 -19.76 10.88
C GLN A 207 7.82 -18.72 9.76
N SER A 208 7.50 -19.20 8.56
CA SER A 208 7.16 -18.35 7.43
C SER A 208 5.79 -17.69 7.64
N ILE A 209 5.48 -16.67 6.83
CA ILE A 209 4.15 -16.09 6.77
C ILE A 209 3.14 -17.21 6.43
N PRO A 210 2.08 -17.42 7.23
CA PRO A 210 1.09 -18.45 6.95
C PRO A 210 0.35 -18.16 5.65
N ASN A 211 0.09 -19.21 4.87
CA ASN A 211 -0.70 -19.11 3.63
C ASN A 211 -2.20 -18.82 3.86
N THR A 212 -2.62 -18.71 5.12
CA THR A 212 -3.96 -18.27 5.53
C THR A 212 -3.98 -16.84 6.09
N LEU A 213 -2.82 -16.18 6.23
CA LEU A 213 -2.76 -14.86 6.86
C LEU A 213 -3.35 -13.81 5.92
N THR A 214 -4.33 -13.04 6.38
CA THR A 214 -4.97 -11.97 5.60
C THR A 214 -4.66 -10.58 6.18
N LYS A 215 -4.87 -9.52 5.40
CA LYS A 215 -4.71 -8.13 5.89
C LYS A 215 -5.72 -7.82 6.98
N ASN A 216 -6.95 -8.31 6.87
CA ASN A 216 -7.97 -8.14 7.90
C ASN A 216 -7.62 -8.86 9.21
N GLN A 217 -7.01 -10.04 9.18
CA GLN A 217 -6.53 -10.69 10.41
C GLN A 217 -5.43 -9.87 11.11
N VAL A 218 -4.51 -9.27 10.33
CA VAL A 218 -3.48 -8.38 10.85
C VAL A 218 -4.12 -7.15 11.52
N ARG A 219 -5.08 -6.50 10.84
CA ARG A 219 -5.80 -5.34 11.38
C ARG A 219 -6.69 -5.66 12.58
N ALA A 220 -7.36 -6.81 12.59
CA ALA A 220 -8.18 -7.27 13.69
C ALA A 220 -7.36 -7.47 14.98
N ALA A 221 -6.06 -7.78 14.85
CA ALA A 221 -5.11 -7.81 15.96
C ALA A 221 -4.58 -6.41 16.37
N GLY A 222 -5.09 -5.33 15.76
CA GLY A 222 -4.64 -3.96 15.95
C GLY A 222 -3.25 -3.69 15.34
N LYS A 223 -2.84 -4.48 14.34
CA LYS A 223 -1.51 -4.46 13.74
C LYS A 223 -1.57 -3.93 12.30
N GLN A 224 -0.43 -3.52 11.77
CA GLN A 224 -0.25 -3.01 10.40
C GLN A 224 1.00 -3.56 9.70
N VAL A 225 1.90 -4.23 10.42
CA VAL A 225 3.18 -4.67 9.87
C VAL A 225 3.31 -6.18 9.99
N VAL A 226 3.49 -6.86 8.85
CA VAL A 226 4.00 -8.23 8.79
C VAL A 226 5.51 -8.11 8.64
N LEU A 227 6.25 -8.41 9.71
CA LEU A 227 7.70 -8.29 9.72
C LEU A 227 8.32 -9.58 9.20
N TRP A 228 9.07 -9.49 8.10
CA TRP A 228 9.93 -10.57 7.63
C TRP A 228 11.39 -10.17 7.82
N LYS A 229 12.19 -11.09 8.33
CA LYS A 229 13.65 -10.95 8.39
C LYS A 229 14.26 -12.23 7.81
N ASP A 230 15.25 -12.10 6.94
CA ASP A 230 16.01 -13.25 6.43
C ASP A 230 17.10 -13.68 7.43
N GLY A 231 18.10 -14.46 7.00
CA GLY A 231 19.10 -15.05 7.91
C GLY A 231 18.56 -16.17 8.81
N GLY A 232 17.35 -16.66 8.54
CA GLY A 232 16.70 -17.73 9.26
C GLY A 232 16.17 -17.32 10.64
N CYS A 233 15.89 -18.30 11.50
CA CYS A 233 15.34 -18.01 12.82
C CYS A 233 16.39 -17.41 13.75
N SER A 234 16.10 -16.21 14.26
CA SER A 234 16.99 -15.52 15.19
C SER A 234 17.20 -16.33 16.48
N SER A 235 18.44 -16.33 16.98
CA SER A 235 18.78 -16.88 18.30
C SER A 235 18.22 -16.03 19.46
N HIS A 236 17.86 -14.77 19.18
CA HIS A 236 17.30 -13.85 20.16
C HIS A 236 15.80 -14.10 20.34
N SER A 237 15.37 -14.42 21.58
CA SER A 237 13.99 -14.80 21.89
C SER A 237 12.92 -13.78 21.46
N GLY A 238 13.16 -12.49 21.72
CA GLY A 238 12.24 -11.42 21.31
C GLY A 238 12.08 -11.31 19.80
N MET A 239 13.19 -11.28 19.05
CA MET A 239 13.17 -11.22 17.58
C MET A 239 12.54 -12.48 16.97
N LYS A 240 12.87 -13.67 17.48
CA LYS A 240 12.30 -14.96 17.08
C LYS A 240 10.77 -14.98 17.14
N ASN A 241 10.18 -14.34 18.16
CA ASN A 241 8.73 -14.32 18.34
C ASN A 241 8.05 -13.16 17.58
N LEU A 242 8.83 -12.20 17.09
CA LEU A 242 8.31 -11.00 16.43
C LEU A 242 8.31 -11.14 14.90
N ALA A 243 9.41 -11.62 14.32
CA ALA A 243 9.63 -11.67 12.87
C ALA A 243 9.34 -13.06 12.29
N PHE A 244 8.71 -13.09 11.12
CA PHE A 244 8.65 -14.29 10.28
C PHE A 244 10.03 -14.56 9.66
N THR A 245 10.32 -15.83 9.39
CA THR A 245 11.63 -16.28 8.85
C THR A 245 11.59 -16.53 7.35
N GLY A 246 10.44 -16.32 6.71
CA GLY A 246 10.25 -16.57 5.28
C GLY A 246 8.90 -16.08 4.78
N LEU A 247 8.79 -15.95 3.47
CA LEU A 247 7.56 -15.54 2.78
C LEU A 247 6.50 -16.64 2.65
N GLY A 248 6.86 -17.90 2.92
CA GLY A 248 5.94 -19.03 2.76
C GLY A 248 5.60 -19.21 1.28
N ASP A 249 4.31 -19.23 0.97
CA ASP A 249 3.81 -19.41 -0.40
C ASP A 249 3.78 -18.08 -1.19
N ILE A 250 4.15 -16.96 -0.57
CA ILE A 250 4.25 -15.66 -1.25
C ILE A 250 5.54 -15.65 -2.08
N ASN A 251 5.41 -15.52 -3.41
CA ASN A 251 6.57 -15.34 -4.28
C ASN A 251 6.98 -13.86 -4.42
N ARG A 252 8.28 -13.62 -4.65
CA ARG A 252 8.86 -12.28 -4.81
C ARG A 252 9.74 -12.25 -6.06
N ILE A 253 9.52 -11.23 -6.89
CA ILE A 253 10.30 -10.89 -8.09
C ILE A 253 10.96 -9.54 -7.83
N TRP A 254 12.25 -9.39 -8.14
CA TRP A 254 12.98 -8.14 -7.92
C TRP A 254 14.06 -7.88 -8.97
N GLU A 255 14.43 -6.61 -9.13
CA GLU A 255 15.55 -6.19 -9.96
C GLU A 255 16.87 -6.42 -9.25
N ASP A 256 17.87 -6.97 -9.92
CA ASP A 256 19.27 -6.90 -9.47
C ASP A 256 20.11 -6.42 -10.65
N ARG A 257 20.90 -5.37 -10.42
CA ARG A 257 21.80 -4.82 -11.43
C ARG A 257 23.02 -5.72 -11.67
N THR A 258 23.19 -6.81 -10.92
CA THR A 258 24.39 -7.67 -10.98
C THR A 258 24.23 -9.07 -11.58
N SER A 259 23.32 -9.31 -12.55
CA SER A 259 23.46 -10.46 -13.46
C SER A 259 22.63 -10.38 -14.76
N ILE A 260 23.28 -10.77 -15.88
CA ILE A 260 22.68 -10.94 -17.20
C ILE A 260 21.82 -12.20 -17.20
N GLY A 261 20.50 -12.04 -17.29
CA GLY A 261 19.57 -13.16 -17.45
C GLY A 261 18.21 -12.66 -17.91
N ALA A 262 17.89 -12.96 -19.17
CA ALA A 262 16.64 -12.58 -19.81
C ALA A 262 15.42 -13.16 -19.07
N ILE A 263 14.35 -12.36 -19.04
CA ILE A 263 12.87 -12.54 -19.05
C ILE A 263 12.32 -13.95 -19.39
N GLY A 264 13.04 -15.03 -19.10
CA GLY A 264 12.74 -16.40 -19.49
C GLY A 264 12.23 -17.28 -18.34
N ALA A 265 12.08 -16.72 -17.15
CA ALA A 265 11.79 -17.53 -15.97
C ALA A 265 10.87 -16.79 -14.99
N PHE A 266 9.58 -16.73 -15.34
CA PHE A 266 8.51 -16.30 -14.43
C PHE A 266 8.37 -17.18 -13.16
N PHE A 267 9.23 -18.20 -12.98
CA PHE A 267 9.28 -19.10 -11.82
C PHE A 267 10.69 -19.23 -11.19
N THR A 268 11.69 -18.43 -11.58
CA THR A 268 12.98 -18.44 -10.88
C THR A 268 13.08 -17.26 -9.94
N ASN A 269 13.46 -17.52 -8.68
CA ASN A 269 13.91 -16.57 -7.66
C ASN A 269 15.16 -15.78 -8.11
N GLY A 270 15.06 -15.09 -9.24
CA GLY A 270 16.19 -14.55 -9.98
C GLY A 270 16.05 -13.07 -10.26
N SER A 271 17.20 -12.42 -10.32
CA SER A 271 17.39 -11.03 -10.69
C SER A 271 16.99 -10.73 -12.13
N VAL A 272 16.28 -9.62 -12.34
CA VAL A 272 16.12 -9.01 -13.68
C VAL A 272 16.83 -7.66 -13.76
N LYS A 273 17.37 -7.32 -14.93
CA LYS A 273 18.12 -6.06 -15.12
C LYS A 273 17.23 -4.81 -14.96
N ARG A 274 15.99 -4.93 -15.44
CA ARG A 274 14.94 -3.92 -15.28
C ARG A 274 13.57 -4.57 -15.42
N ILE A 275 12.63 -4.24 -14.54
CA ILE A 275 11.22 -4.62 -14.64
C ILE A 275 10.50 -3.50 -15.40
N GLU A 276 9.92 -3.82 -16.55
CA GLU A 276 9.08 -2.90 -17.31
C GLU A 276 7.60 -3.08 -16.97
N ALA A 277 6.75 -2.15 -17.41
CA ALA A 277 5.31 -2.20 -17.13
C ALA A 277 4.65 -3.52 -17.59
N ASN A 278 5.00 -4.04 -18.76
CA ASN A 278 4.45 -5.32 -19.23
C ASN A 278 4.86 -6.49 -18.32
N ASP A 279 6.07 -6.48 -17.76
CA ASP A 279 6.55 -7.54 -16.87
C ASP A 279 5.72 -7.58 -15.58
N VAL A 280 5.33 -6.41 -15.04
CA VAL A 280 4.43 -6.30 -13.88
C VAL A 280 3.09 -7.00 -14.15
N SER A 281 2.43 -6.64 -15.26
CA SER A 281 1.14 -7.23 -15.60
C SER A 281 1.24 -8.74 -15.85
N GLN A 282 2.28 -9.18 -16.57
CA GLN A 282 2.51 -10.61 -16.83
C GLN A 282 2.81 -11.39 -15.54
N ALA A 283 3.62 -10.82 -14.64
CA ALA A 283 3.93 -11.46 -13.36
C ALA A 283 2.66 -11.73 -12.57
N PHE A 284 1.83 -10.71 -12.38
CA PHE A 284 0.58 -10.85 -11.65
C PHE A 284 -0.42 -11.79 -12.34
N MET A 285 -0.55 -11.72 -13.67
CA MET A 285 -1.42 -12.64 -14.42
C MET A 285 -0.98 -14.11 -14.28
N ASN A 286 0.32 -14.36 -14.13
CA ASN A 286 0.89 -15.70 -13.96
C ASN A 286 0.91 -16.19 -12.49
N GLY A 287 0.30 -15.45 -11.56
CA GLY A 287 0.25 -15.82 -10.13
C GLY A 287 1.40 -15.27 -9.29
N GLY A 288 2.17 -14.31 -9.82
CA GLY A 288 3.17 -13.58 -9.05
C GLY A 288 2.53 -12.75 -7.93
N ASN A 289 3.11 -12.75 -6.73
CA ASN A 289 2.60 -11.98 -5.60
C ASN A 289 3.30 -10.63 -5.50
N ILE A 290 4.61 -10.62 -5.23
CA ILE A 290 5.35 -9.38 -4.98
C ILE A 290 6.20 -9.05 -6.20
N VAL A 291 5.99 -7.86 -6.78
CA VAL A 291 6.89 -7.27 -7.77
C VAL A 291 7.60 -6.10 -7.09
N ASN A 292 8.86 -6.32 -6.73
CA ASN A 292 9.69 -5.43 -5.94
C ASN A 292 10.60 -4.60 -6.85
N LEU A 293 10.29 -3.31 -6.98
CA LEU A 293 10.84 -2.45 -8.03
C LEU A 293 12.04 -1.62 -7.54
N ASP A 294 13.10 -1.57 -8.33
CA ASP A 294 14.06 -0.47 -8.36
C ASP A 294 13.42 0.76 -9.05
N ASN A 295 13.86 1.94 -8.61
CA ASN A 295 13.44 3.24 -9.12
C ASN A 295 11.91 3.39 -9.15
N LEU A 296 11.20 2.85 -8.15
CA LEU A 296 9.74 2.95 -8.05
C LEU A 296 9.33 4.41 -8.27
N THR A 297 8.40 4.65 -9.20
CA THR A 297 7.87 5.98 -9.48
C THR A 297 6.44 5.88 -10.01
N TYR A 298 5.70 6.98 -9.94
CA TYR A 298 4.29 7.04 -10.29
C TYR A 298 4.01 7.23 -11.79
N ASN A 299 5.03 7.57 -12.59
CA ASN A 299 4.86 8.11 -13.95
C ASN A 299 5.59 7.35 -15.05
N ASP A 300 5.95 6.07 -14.84
CA ASP A 300 6.58 5.22 -15.86
C ASP A 300 5.70 4.03 -16.29
N GLY A 301 4.44 4.04 -15.89
CA GLY A 301 3.45 3.03 -16.28
C GLY A 301 3.46 1.74 -15.45
N ARG A 302 4.50 1.47 -14.64
CA ARG A 302 4.58 0.22 -13.84
C ARG A 302 3.50 0.14 -12.76
N MET A 303 3.13 1.28 -12.16
CA MET A 303 2.01 1.34 -11.22
C MET A 303 0.66 1.05 -11.89
N ALA A 304 0.41 1.65 -13.06
CA ALA A 304 -0.81 1.40 -13.84
C ALA A 304 -0.89 -0.06 -14.32
N ALA A 305 0.24 -0.66 -14.67
CA ALA A 305 0.33 -2.08 -15.04
C ALA A 305 -0.01 -3.04 -13.90
N GLY A 306 0.11 -2.60 -12.64
CA GLY A 306 -0.34 -3.36 -11.46
C GLY A 306 -1.85 -3.29 -11.21
N VAL A 307 -2.58 -2.43 -11.93
CA VAL A 307 -4.04 -2.44 -11.91
C VAL A 307 -4.50 -3.59 -12.80
N TRP A 308 -5.13 -4.61 -12.22
CA TRP A 308 -5.70 -5.77 -12.93
C TRP A 308 -7.23 -5.70 -13.03
N SER A 309 -7.91 -4.90 -12.21
CA SER A 309 -9.39 -4.80 -12.16
C SER A 309 -9.96 -3.67 -13.05
N TRP A 310 -10.12 -2.46 -12.51
CA TRP A 310 -10.91 -1.35 -13.06
C TRP A 310 -10.39 -0.82 -14.39
N ASP A 311 -11.24 -0.64 -15.40
CA ASP A 311 -10.85 -0.01 -16.68
C ASP A 311 -10.47 1.45 -16.47
N VAL A 312 -9.78 2.05 -17.45
CA VAL A 312 -9.27 3.42 -17.36
C VAL A 312 -10.42 4.39 -17.08
N ASN A 313 -10.28 5.12 -15.97
CA ASN A 313 -11.25 6.04 -15.38
C ASN A 313 -12.44 5.40 -14.64
N GLU A 314 -12.48 4.08 -14.49
CA GLU A 314 -13.46 3.38 -13.67
C GLU A 314 -12.96 3.13 -12.23
N PRO A 315 -13.86 2.95 -11.26
CA PRO A 315 -15.30 3.24 -11.31
C PRO A 315 -15.56 4.75 -11.40
N ASN A 316 -16.54 5.16 -12.21
CA ASN A 316 -16.81 6.55 -12.53
C ASN A 316 -18.13 7.10 -11.94
N ASN A 317 -18.97 6.22 -11.41
CA ASN A 317 -20.30 6.51 -10.86
C ASN A 317 -21.14 7.45 -11.75
N TRP A 318 -21.22 7.12 -13.04
CA TRP A 318 -21.98 7.85 -14.03
C TRP A 318 -23.44 8.00 -13.61
N GLY A 319 -23.86 9.25 -13.43
CA GLY A 319 -25.22 9.57 -13.01
C GLY A 319 -25.50 9.32 -11.53
N GLY A 320 -24.50 8.95 -10.72
CA GLY A 320 -24.62 8.77 -9.27
C GLY A 320 -25.44 7.56 -8.85
N ASN A 321 -25.43 6.48 -9.65
CA ASN A 321 -26.25 5.28 -9.42
C ASN A 321 -25.63 4.02 -10.07
N GLN A 322 -24.31 3.89 -10.00
CA GLN A 322 -23.58 2.71 -10.46
C GLN A 322 -22.82 2.09 -9.28
N ASP A 323 -23.43 1.10 -8.65
CA ASP A 323 -22.91 0.56 -7.38
C ASP A 323 -22.48 -0.91 -7.48
N CYS A 324 -22.52 -1.52 -8.68
CA CYS A 324 -22.28 -2.95 -8.88
C CYS A 324 -21.19 -3.20 -9.92
N ALA A 325 -20.19 -4.00 -9.56
CA ALA A 325 -19.05 -4.26 -10.44
C ALA A 325 -19.39 -5.27 -11.55
N VAL A 326 -18.98 -4.96 -12.78
CA VAL A 326 -19.12 -5.82 -13.96
C VAL A 326 -17.77 -6.00 -14.64
N GLN A 327 -17.42 -7.22 -15.05
CA GLN A 327 -16.23 -7.46 -15.87
C GLN A 327 -16.57 -7.41 -17.37
N TRP A 328 -16.00 -6.45 -18.07
CA TRP A 328 -16.09 -6.26 -19.52
C TRP A 328 -15.27 -7.27 -20.32
N GLY A 329 -15.51 -7.35 -21.64
CA GLY A 329 -14.91 -8.36 -22.53
C GLY A 329 -13.37 -8.29 -22.60
N ASN A 330 -12.80 -7.12 -22.35
CA ASN A 330 -11.35 -6.92 -22.24
C ASN A 330 -10.76 -7.47 -20.92
N GLY A 331 -11.59 -7.86 -19.95
CA GLY A 331 -11.21 -8.34 -18.61
C GLY A 331 -11.15 -7.24 -17.56
N ARG A 332 -11.40 -5.98 -17.93
CA ARG A 332 -11.43 -4.85 -17.01
C ARG A 332 -12.80 -4.69 -16.38
N TRP A 333 -12.83 -4.00 -15.25
CA TRP A 333 -14.03 -3.80 -14.46
C TRP A 333 -14.60 -2.40 -14.68
N ASP A 334 -15.90 -2.31 -14.57
CA ASP A 334 -16.69 -1.09 -14.62
C ASP A 334 -17.72 -1.16 -13.49
N ASP A 335 -18.15 -0.01 -12.99
CA ASP A 335 -19.30 0.07 -12.10
C ASP A 335 -20.55 0.29 -12.95
N ALA A 336 -21.60 -0.47 -12.69
CA ALA A 336 -22.83 -0.38 -13.47
C ALA A 336 -24.04 -0.32 -12.55
N ASN A 337 -25.13 0.20 -13.10
CA ASN A 337 -26.42 0.21 -12.42
C ASN A 337 -26.82 -1.24 -12.12
N CYS A 338 -27.01 -1.56 -10.84
CA CYS A 338 -27.31 -2.91 -10.37
C CYS A 338 -28.58 -3.53 -10.99
N SER A 339 -29.45 -2.71 -11.59
CA SER A 339 -30.66 -3.15 -12.30
C SER A 339 -30.42 -3.57 -13.76
N ASN A 340 -29.20 -3.42 -14.27
CA ASN A 340 -28.83 -3.95 -15.58
C ASN A 340 -28.86 -5.48 -15.57
N GLN A 341 -29.02 -6.09 -16.75
CA GLN A 341 -29.05 -7.54 -16.89
C GLN A 341 -27.74 -8.06 -17.47
N HIS A 342 -26.98 -8.81 -16.67
CA HIS A 342 -25.76 -9.48 -17.08
C HIS A 342 -25.74 -10.91 -16.54
N PHE A 343 -24.96 -11.78 -17.17
CA PHE A 343 -24.65 -13.08 -16.59
C PHE A 343 -23.78 -12.90 -15.35
N PHE A 344 -23.63 -13.94 -14.52
CA PHE A 344 -22.93 -13.86 -13.24
C PHE A 344 -21.64 -14.66 -13.27
N ALA A 345 -20.59 -14.12 -12.66
CA ALA A 345 -19.34 -14.82 -12.44
C ALA A 345 -19.47 -15.78 -11.24
N CYS A 346 -19.49 -17.07 -11.54
CA CYS A 346 -19.65 -18.13 -10.55
C CYS A 346 -18.32 -18.84 -10.32
N ARG A 347 -17.90 -18.96 -9.06
CA ARG A 347 -16.65 -19.62 -8.67
C ARG A 347 -16.94 -20.93 -7.96
N HIS A 348 -16.27 -22.01 -8.36
CA HIS A 348 -16.41 -23.29 -7.69
C HIS A 348 -15.81 -23.20 -6.28
N ILE A 349 -16.56 -23.64 -5.26
CA ILE A 349 -16.21 -23.44 -3.84
C ILE A 349 -14.90 -24.13 -3.46
N GLN A 350 -14.65 -25.34 -3.97
CA GLN A 350 -13.44 -26.11 -3.67
C GLN A 350 -12.26 -25.87 -4.63
N THR A 351 -12.50 -25.85 -5.94
CA THR A 351 -11.43 -25.79 -6.95
C THR A 351 -11.07 -24.35 -7.35
N GLY A 352 -11.94 -23.38 -7.08
CA GLY A 352 -11.76 -22.00 -7.52
C GLY A 352 -12.00 -21.78 -9.03
N GLU A 353 -12.44 -22.79 -9.76
CA GLU A 353 -12.72 -22.69 -11.20
C GLU A 353 -13.89 -21.75 -11.49
N TRP A 354 -13.76 -20.94 -12.54
CA TRP A 354 -14.80 -20.00 -12.96
C TRP A 354 -15.74 -20.61 -14.00
N GLN A 355 -17.04 -20.42 -13.79
CA GLN A 355 -18.10 -20.64 -14.77
C GLN A 355 -19.02 -19.42 -14.83
N ILE A 356 -19.78 -19.32 -15.91
CA ILE A 356 -20.78 -18.28 -16.08
C ILE A 356 -22.16 -18.90 -15.85
N SER A 357 -23.04 -18.17 -15.16
CA SER A 357 -24.42 -18.58 -14.93
C SER A 357 -25.15 -18.96 -16.24
N THR A 358 -26.20 -19.77 -16.12
CA THR A 358 -27.00 -20.21 -17.28
C THR A 358 -27.94 -19.14 -17.82
N TYR A 359 -28.16 -18.06 -17.07
CA TYR A 359 -29.00 -16.92 -17.44
C TYR A 359 -28.43 -15.61 -16.91
N SER A 360 -28.91 -14.50 -17.47
CA SER A 360 -28.61 -13.14 -17.05
C SER A 360 -29.78 -12.52 -16.28
N ASP A 361 -29.49 -11.74 -15.24
CA ASP A 361 -30.48 -10.96 -14.49
C ASP A 361 -29.81 -9.77 -13.77
N VAL A 362 -30.55 -9.08 -12.90
CA VAL A 362 -30.06 -8.02 -12.01
C VAL A 362 -29.03 -8.55 -11.02
N TRP A 363 -28.11 -7.69 -10.59
CA TRP A 363 -26.95 -8.07 -9.78
C TRP A 363 -27.31 -8.88 -8.51
N SER A 364 -28.42 -8.53 -7.85
CA SER A 364 -28.87 -9.18 -6.62
C SER A 364 -29.27 -10.64 -6.78
N ASP A 365 -29.52 -11.12 -8.00
CA ASP A 365 -29.88 -12.51 -8.26
C ASP A 365 -28.66 -13.45 -8.40
N GLY A 366 -27.43 -12.91 -8.36
CA GLY A 366 -26.22 -13.69 -8.63
C GLY A 366 -26.05 -14.93 -7.77
N HIS A 367 -26.40 -14.85 -6.48
CA HIS A 367 -26.35 -16.00 -5.57
C HIS A 367 -27.27 -17.14 -6.04
N ASN A 368 -28.50 -16.81 -6.47
CA ASN A 368 -29.43 -17.81 -7.00
C ASN A 368 -28.88 -18.39 -8.31
N ALA A 369 -28.42 -17.53 -9.21
CA ALA A 369 -27.92 -17.92 -10.52
C ALA A 369 -26.73 -18.88 -10.43
N CYS A 370 -25.78 -18.61 -9.53
CA CYS A 370 -24.62 -19.47 -9.33
C CYS A 370 -24.94 -20.78 -8.59
N SER A 371 -25.90 -20.76 -7.66
CA SER A 371 -26.33 -21.98 -6.95
C SER A 371 -26.92 -23.06 -7.88
N LEU A 372 -27.49 -22.67 -9.03
CA LEU A 372 -28.01 -23.62 -10.02
C LEU A 372 -26.92 -24.46 -10.70
N LEU A 373 -25.66 -24.00 -10.66
CA LEU A 373 -24.52 -24.75 -11.19
C LEU A 373 -24.01 -25.83 -10.21
N GLY A 374 -24.59 -25.92 -9.00
CA GLY A 374 -24.18 -26.86 -7.96
C GLY A 374 -23.17 -26.24 -6.99
N ASP A 375 -21.94 -26.74 -6.98
CA ASP A 375 -20.87 -26.35 -6.03
C ASP A 375 -20.22 -24.99 -6.35
N TYR A 376 -21.01 -24.03 -6.85
CA TYR A 376 -20.57 -22.71 -7.27
C TYR A 376 -21.22 -21.60 -6.45
N GLU A 377 -20.46 -20.53 -6.20
CA GLU A 377 -20.89 -19.32 -5.50
C GLU A 377 -20.73 -18.07 -6.38
N PHE A 378 -21.56 -17.06 -6.17
CA PHE A 378 -21.39 -15.76 -6.83
C PHE A 378 -20.18 -15.04 -6.22
N SER A 379 -19.18 -14.74 -7.03
CA SER A 379 -17.87 -14.29 -6.54
C SER A 379 -17.28 -13.19 -7.41
N ALA A 380 -16.25 -12.53 -6.89
CA ALA A 380 -15.37 -11.65 -7.65
C ALA A 380 -13.91 -12.15 -7.57
N PRO A 381 -13.10 -11.95 -8.61
CA PRO A 381 -11.66 -12.16 -8.54
C PRO A 381 -11.00 -11.23 -7.52
N THR A 382 -10.03 -11.73 -6.75
CA THR A 382 -9.26 -10.93 -5.79
C THR A 382 -7.81 -10.67 -6.25
N ASN A 383 -7.42 -11.22 -7.39
CA ASN A 383 -6.10 -11.02 -7.99
C ASN A 383 -6.15 -11.14 -9.52
N SER A 384 -5.05 -10.78 -10.16
CA SER A 384 -4.90 -10.75 -11.61
C SER A 384 -5.04 -12.13 -12.26
N GLN A 385 -4.51 -13.18 -11.64
CA GLN A 385 -4.62 -14.55 -12.15
C GLN A 385 -6.09 -15.02 -12.19
N GLN A 386 -6.84 -14.82 -11.11
CA GLN A 386 -8.26 -15.12 -11.05
C GLN A 386 -9.06 -14.26 -12.04
N ASN A 387 -8.71 -12.98 -12.19
CA ASN A 387 -9.39 -12.08 -13.11
C ASN A 387 -9.23 -12.54 -14.58
N GLN A 388 -8.01 -12.96 -14.94
CA GLN A 388 -7.72 -13.53 -16.25
C GLN A 388 -8.39 -14.90 -16.46
N ALA A 389 -8.47 -15.74 -15.41
CA ALA A 389 -9.18 -17.01 -15.47
C ALA A 389 -10.69 -16.81 -15.72
N LEU A 390 -11.33 -15.86 -15.02
CA LEU A 390 -12.72 -15.48 -15.29
C LEU A 390 -12.89 -14.93 -16.71
N LYS A 391 -11.98 -14.06 -17.17
CA LYS A 391 -12.04 -13.54 -18.55
C LYS A 391 -12.07 -14.68 -19.57
N ASN A 392 -11.25 -15.72 -19.36
CA ASN A 392 -11.16 -16.87 -20.25
C ASN A 392 -12.44 -17.74 -20.22
N SER A 393 -13.13 -17.85 -19.08
CA SER A 393 -14.34 -18.66 -18.95
C SER A 393 -15.58 -18.05 -19.60
N LYS A 394 -15.57 -16.74 -19.91
CA LYS A 394 -16.72 -16.04 -20.52
C LYS A 394 -17.13 -16.54 -21.90
N GLY A 395 -16.26 -17.20 -22.65
CA GLY A 395 -16.62 -17.83 -23.93
C GLY A 395 -17.28 -16.90 -24.97
N GLY A 396 -16.97 -15.60 -24.94
CA GLY A 396 -17.56 -14.58 -25.83
C GLY A 396 -18.63 -13.69 -25.18
N ILE A 397 -19.05 -13.99 -23.95
CA ILE A 397 -19.91 -13.09 -23.15
C ILE A 397 -19.14 -11.80 -22.83
N THR A 398 -19.74 -10.66 -23.17
CA THR A 398 -19.07 -9.35 -23.07
C THR A 398 -19.09 -8.81 -21.64
N HIS A 399 -20.11 -9.09 -20.84
CA HIS A 399 -20.29 -8.53 -19.51
C HIS A 399 -20.78 -9.61 -18.53
N VAL A 400 -20.13 -9.69 -17.38
CA VAL A 400 -20.57 -10.55 -16.28
C VAL A 400 -20.52 -9.77 -14.97
N TRP A 401 -21.58 -9.88 -14.18
CA TRP A 401 -21.61 -9.38 -12.82
C TRP A 401 -20.53 -10.05 -11.97
N LEU A 402 -19.92 -9.26 -11.11
CA LEU A 402 -18.97 -9.70 -10.09
C LEU A 402 -19.62 -9.45 -8.73
N ASN A 403 -19.40 -10.34 -7.77
CA ASN A 403 -19.88 -10.13 -6.40
C ASN A 403 -19.04 -9.05 -5.67
N ALA A 404 -19.11 -7.81 -6.15
CA ALA A 404 -18.47 -6.63 -5.58
C ALA A 404 -19.40 -5.41 -5.74
N SER A 405 -19.54 -4.61 -4.69
CA SER A 405 -20.41 -3.44 -4.66
C SER A 405 -19.90 -2.39 -3.68
N ASP A 406 -20.20 -1.13 -3.94
CA ASP A 406 -20.03 -0.01 -3.01
C ASP A 406 -21.36 0.66 -2.61
N ALA A 407 -22.50 0.01 -2.85
CA ALA A 407 -23.85 0.54 -2.58
C ALA A 407 -24.09 0.95 -1.11
N ASN A 408 -23.32 0.39 -0.16
CA ASN A 408 -23.40 0.76 1.25
C ASN A 408 -22.68 2.09 1.56
N GLN A 409 -21.59 2.37 0.83
CA GLN A 409 -20.78 3.57 0.98
C GLN A 409 -20.00 3.81 -0.31
N GLU A 410 -20.43 4.83 -1.06
CA GLU A 410 -19.79 5.28 -2.30
C GLU A 410 -18.25 5.30 -2.23
N GLY A 411 -17.60 4.65 -3.19
CA GLY A 411 -16.15 4.55 -3.27
C GLY A 411 -15.51 3.58 -2.27
N ASN A 412 -16.30 2.82 -1.50
CA ASN A 412 -15.82 1.73 -0.64
C ASN A 412 -16.30 0.38 -1.19
N TRP A 413 -15.53 -0.15 -2.14
CA TRP A 413 -15.83 -1.43 -2.79
C TRP A 413 -15.56 -2.61 -1.86
N VAL A 414 -16.61 -3.38 -1.60
CA VAL A 414 -16.56 -4.59 -0.76
C VAL A 414 -16.95 -5.82 -1.55
N LEU A 415 -16.38 -6.96 -1.16
CA LEU A 415 -16.80 -8.30 -1.58
C LEU A 415 -17.74 -8.85 -0.49
N PRO A 416 -19.07 -8.95 -0.75
CA PRO A 416 -20.07 -9.31 0.26
C PRO A 416 -19.97 -10.72 0.83
#